data_AF-A0A3N6ETA6-F1
#
_entry.id   AF-A0A3N6ETA6-F1
#
_cell.length_a   1.000
_cell.length_b   1.000
_cell.length_c   1.000
_cell.angle_alpha   90.00
_cell.angle_beta   90.00
_cell.angle_gamma   90.00
#
_symmetry.space_group_name_H-M   'P 1'
#
loop_
_entity.id
_entity.type
_entity.pdbx_description
1 polymer ?
#
loop_
_entity_poly.entity_id
_entity_poly.type
_entity_poly.pdbx_seq_one_letter_code
_entity_poly.pdbx_strand_id
1 'polypeptide(L)'
;MTQYIRWEHYVTHANVTAGEEVRWLPRRLATDIPLPGNDFWLFDGALLRVHHFSGDGAVVEDEITSDAETVKLCSSAFEAVWERAVPHRLYAI
;
A
#
# COMPACT_ATOMS: atom_id res chain seq x y z
N MET A 1 4.67 -16.45 -10.46
CA MET A 1 4.31 -16.08 -9.08
C MET A 1 5.57 -16.23 -8.23
N THR A 2 6.10 -15.16 -7.66
CA THR A 2 7.42 -15.19 -6.98
C THR A 2 7.30 -15.75 -5.57
N GLN A 3 8.41 -16.24 -5.00
CA GLN A 3 8.41 -16.77 -3.62
C GLN A 3 8.06 -15.70 -2.58
N TYR A 4 8.38 -14.44 -2.88
CA TYR A 4 8.04 -13.27 -2.07
C TYR A 4 6.52 -13.08 -1.91
N ILE A 5 5.76 -13.21 -3.01
CA ILE A 5 4.28 -13.13 -2.99
C ILE A 5 3.66 -14.25 -2.14
N ARG A 6 4.29 -15.43 -2.11
CA ARG A 6 3.84 -16.55 -1.25
C ARG A 6 4.11 -16.29 0.23
N TRP A 7 5.23 -15.65 0.55
CA TRP A 7 5.59 -15.31 1.93
C TRP A 7 4.71 -14.19 2.47
N GLU A 8 4.47 -13.13 1.69
CA GLU A 8 3.53 -12.05 2.08
C GLU A 8 2.13 -12.60 2.33
N HIS A 9 1.65 -13.52 1.50
CA HIS A 9 0.36 -14.19 1.68
C HIS A 9 0.29 -15.01 3.00
N TYR A 10 1.42 -15.60 3.44
CA TYR A 10 1.49 -16.33 4.71
C TYR A 10 1.47 -15.38 5.92
N VAL A 11 2.16 -14.25 5.84
CA VAL A 11 2.23 -13.25 6.92
C VAL A 11 0.93 -12.46 7.07
N THR A 12 0.19 -12.25 5.98
CA THR A 12 -1.09 -11.52 5.98
C THR A 12 -2.14 -12.14 6.92
N HIS A 13 -2.03 -13.44 7.22
CA HIS A 13 -2.94 -14.10 8.16
C HIS A 13 -2.83 -13.55 9.60
N ALA A 14 -1.62 -13.16 10.03
CA ALA A 14 -1.40 -12.58 11.35
C ALA A 14 -1.98 -11.15 11.46
N ASN A 15 -1.81 -10.34 10.41
CA ASN A 15 -2.30 -8.96 10.34
C ASN A 15 -3.83 -8.89 10.33
N VAL A 16 -4.50 -9.77 9.58
CA VAL A 16 -5.98 -9.87 9.61
C VAL A 16 -6.50 -10.32 10.97
N THR A 17 -5.78 -11.20 11.66
CA THR A 17 -6.14 -11.64 13.02
C THR A 17 -5.92 -10.53 14.06
N ALA A 18 -4.97 -9.62 13.81
CA ALA A 18 -4.76 -8.40 14.59
C ALA A 18 -5.78 -7.28 14.28
N GLY A 19 -6.65 -7.47 13.28
CA GLY A 19 -7.72 -6.53 12.90
C GLY A 19 -7.40 -5.63 11.70
N GLU A 20 -6.25 -5.81 11.05
CA GLU A 20 -5.90 -5.05 9.84
C GLU A 20 -6.70 -5.54 8.63
N GLU A 21 -7.33 -4.62 7.91
CA GLU A 21 -7.98 -4.95 6.65
C GLU A 21 -6.97 -4.90 5.51
N VAL A 22 -6.59 -6.06 5.01
CA VAL A 22 -5.67 -6.17 3.88
C VAL A 22 -6.44 -6.46 2.60
N ARG A 23 -6.17 -5.70 1.54
CA ARG A 23 -6.75 -5.87 0.21
C ARG A 23 -5.66 -5.91 -0.86
N TRP A 24 -5.90 -6.65 -1.93
CA TRP A 24 -4.96 -6.86 -3.04
C TRP A 24 -5.51 -6.26 -4.33
N LEU A 25 -4.77 -5.35 -4.95
CA LEU A 25 -5.11 -4.81 -6.26
C LEU A 25 -4.25 -5.47 -7.35
N PRO A 26 -4.83 -6.23 -8.30
CA PRO A 26 -4.09 -6.72 -9.45
C PRO A 26 -3.47 -5.56 -10.23
N ARG A 27 -2.15 -5.62 -10.50
CA ARG A 27 -1.39 -4.53 -11.14
C ARG A 27 -1.99 -4.01 -12.45
N ARG A 28 -2.68 -4.88 -13.21
CA ARG A 28 -3.41 -4.52 -14.44
C ARG A 28 -4.59 -3.55 -14.24
N LEU A 29 -5.07 -3.39 -13.00
CA LEU A 29 -6.18 -2.51 -12.62
C LEU A 29 -5.71 -1.20 -11.97
N ALA A 30 -4.39 -0.99 -11.88
CA ALA A 30 -3.78 0.18 -11.27
C ALA A 30 -3.31 1.22 -12.29
N THR A 31 -3.35 0.91 -13.59
CA THR A 31 -2.73 1.74 -14.65
C THR A 31 -3.31 3.15 -14.75
N ASP A 32 -4.59 3.34 -14.46
CA ASP A 32 -5.31 4.62 -14.49
C ASP A 32 -5.36 5.31 -13.11
N ILE A 33 -4.67 4.77 -12.09
CA ILE A 33 -4.61 5.37 -10.75
C ILE A 33 -3.31 6.19 -10.66
N PRO A 34 -3.38 7.47 -10.26
CA PRO A 34 -2.20 8.30 -10.03
C PRO A 34 -1.52 7.89 -8.71
N LEU A 35 -0.83 6.75 -8.73
CA LEU A 35 -0.08 6.25 -7.59
C LEU A 35 1.22 7.03 -7.41
N PRO A 36 1.58 7.43 -6.18
CA PRO A 36 2.93 7.90 -5.91
C PRO A 36 3.93 6.77 -6.19
N GLY A 37 5.10 7.14 -6.70
CA GLY A 37 6.15 6.17 -7.06
C GLY A 37 6.83 5.51 -5.85
N ASN A 38 6.64 6.08 -4.67
CA ASN A 38 7.17 5.59 -3.40
C ASN A 38 6.06 4.95 -2.57
N ASP A 39 6.44 3.98 -1.74
CA ASP A 39 5.54 3.42 -0.74
C ASP A 39 5.28 4.45 0.35
N PHE A 40 4.04 4.52 0.83
CA PHE A 40 3.65 5.50 1.84
C PHE A 40 2.60 4.94 2.79
N TRP A 41 2.59 5.51 3.99
CA TRP A 41 1.58 5.27 5.02
C TRP A 41 0.84 6.58 5.25
N LEU A 42 -0.49 6.53 5.24
CA LEU A 42 -1.36 7.67 5.52
C LEU A 42 -2.00 7.48 6.89
N PHE A 43 -1.77 8.41 7.80
CA PHE A 43 -2.36 8.44 9.13
C PHE A 43 -3.41 9.55 9.21
N ASP A 44 -4.62 9.19 9.66
CA ASP A 44 -5.76 10.09 9.90
C ASP A 44 -6.11 11.03 8.73
N GLY A 45 -5.69 10.71 7.51
CA GLY A 45 -5.89 11.55 6.33
C GLY A 45 -5.14 12.89 6.36
N ALA A 46 -4.14 13.05 7.24
CA ALA A 46 -3.45 14.33 7.47
C ALA A 46 -1.93 14.21 7.54
N LEU A 47 -1.41 13.02 7.84
CA LEU A 47 0.03 12.78 8.00
C LEU A 47 0.47 11.64 7.09
N LEU A 48 1.49 11.91 6.28
CA LEU A 48 2.11 10.92 5.42
C LEU A 48 3.49 10.54 5.95
N ARG A 49 3.78 9.25 5.93
CA ARG A 49 5.14 8.72 6.05
C ARG A 49 5.48 8.03 4.74
N VAL A 50 6.44 8.58 4.00
CA VAL A 50 6.93 8.02 2.74
C VAL A 50 8.17 7.21 3.02
N HIS A 51 8.16 5.94 2.62
CA HIS A 51 9.29 5.04 2.72
C HIS A 51 10.10 5.11 1.44
N HIS A 52 11.35 5.55 1.56
CA HIS A 52 12.29 5.59 0.45
C HIS A 52 13.13 4.32 0.47
N PHE A 53 12.94 3.49 -0.54
CA PHE A 53 13.74 2.29 -0.76
C PHE A 53 14.81 2.54 -1.82
N SER A 54 16.00 1.97 -1.61
CA SER A 54 17.04 1.94 -2.63
C SER A 54 16.68 0.95 -3.73
N GLY A 55 17.37 1.02 -4.88
CA GLY A 55 17.10 0.13 -6.02
C GLY A 55 17.31 -1.36 -5.76
N ASP A 56 18.03 -1.72 -4.69
CA ASP A 56 18.20 -3.08 -4.18
C ASP A 56 17.20 -3.46 -3.07
N GLY A 57 16.25 -2.57 -2.75
CA GLY A 57 15.16 -2.80 -1.80
C GLY A 57 15.51 -2.56 -0.33
N ALA A 58 16.66 -1.95 -0.03
CA ALA A 58 16.98 -1.54 1.34
C ALA A 58 16.22 -0.26 1.71
N VAL A 59 15.73 -0.18 2.95
CA VAL A 59 15.16 1.06 3.50
C VAL A 59 16.28 2.08 3.61
N VAL A 60 16.14 3.21 2.92
CA VAL A 60 17.11 4.31 2.98
C VAL A 60 16.68 5.31 4.03
N GLU A 61 15.46 5.80 3.92
CA GLU A 61 14.95 6.90 4.74
C GLU A 61 13.43 6.88 4.81
N ASP A 62 12.91 7.33 5.94
CA ASP A 62 11.48 7.57 6.11
C ASP A 62 11.24 9.07 6.23
N GLU A 63 10.54 9.62 5.24
CA GLU A 63 10.17 11.03 5.22
C GLU A 63 8.77 11.20 5.81
N ILE A 64 8.60 12.14 6.73
CA ILE A 64 7.29 12.48 7.30
C ILE A 64 6.87 13.84 6.76
N THR A 65 5.72 13.89 6.10
CA THR A 65 5.15 15.12 5.54
C THR A 65 3.69 15.30 5.91
N SER A 66 3.28 16.56 6.07
CA SER A 66 1.89 16.98 6.28
C SER A 66 1.46 18.02 5.23
N ASP A 67 2.18 18.08 4.12
CA ASP A 67 1.84 18.95 3.00
C ASP A 67 0.46 18.60 2.42
N ALA A 68 -0.43 19.58 2.35
CA ALA A 68 -1.84 19.37 2.04
C ALA A 68 -2.07 18.81 0.62
N GLU A 69 -1.29 19.25 -0.37
CA GLU A 69 -1.41 18.77 -1.75
C GLU A 69 -0.93 17.33 -1.87
N THR A 70 0.20 17.01 -1.21
CA THR A 70 0.76 15.66 -1.18
C THR A 70 -0.18 14.68 -0.46
N VAL A 71 -0.70 15.08 0.71
CA VAL A 71 -1.69 14.31 1.47
C VAL A 71 -2.93 14.04 0.64
N LYS A 72 -3.45 15.04 -0.07
CA LYS A 72 -4.63 14.90 -0.93
C LYS A 72 -4.40 13.92 -2.08
N LEU A 73 -3.24 14.00 -2.75
CA LEU A 73 -2.88 13.07 -3.82
C LEU A 73 -2.84 11.63 -3.29
N CYS A 74 -2.08 11.38 -2.23
CA CYS A 74 -1.92 10.07 -1.62
C CYS A 74 -3.24 9.50 -1.09
N SER A 75 -4.08 10.35 -0.46
CA SER A 75 -5.40 9.94 0.02
C SER A 75 -6.32 9.51 -1.14
N SER A 76 -6.37 10.30 -2.22
CA SER A 76 -7.19 9.96 -3.39
C SER A 76 -6.73 8.68 -4.08
N ALA A 77 -5.41 8.47 -4.16
CA ALA A 77 -4.82 7.25 -4.71
C ALA A 77 -5.15 6.04 -3.82
N PHE A 78 -5.05 6.19 -2.50
CA PHE A 78 -5.40 5.14 -1.54
C PHE A 78 -6.87 4.73 -1.67
N GLU A 79 -7.81 5.69 -1.70
CA GLU A 79 -9.23 5.41 -1.88
C GLU A 79 -9.51 4.67 -3.20
N ALA A 80 -8.93 5.14 -4.31
CA ALA A 80 -9.09 4.49 -5.62
C ALA A 80 -8.56 3.06 -5.64
N VAL A 81 -7.43 2.79 -4.96
CA VAL A 81 -6.91 1.43 -4.77
C VAL A 81 -7.89 0.63 -3.91
N TRP A 82 -8.34 1.18 -2.79
CA TRP A 82 -9.17 0.49 -1.81
C TRP A 82 -10.50 0.02 -2.39
N GLU A 83 -11.15 0.83 -3.21
CA GLU A 83 -12.41 0.48 -3.89
C GLU A 83 -12.26 -0.67 -4.88
N ARG A 84 -11.09 -0.79 -5.53
CA ARG A 84 -10.81 -1.80 -6.57
C ARG A 84 -10.12 -3.04 -6.02
N ALA A 85 -9.49 -2.93 -4.85
CA ALA A 85 -8.73 -3.99 -4.23
C ALA A 85 -9.65 -5.07 -3.67
N VAL A 86 -9.28 -6.33 -3.88
CA VAL A 86 -10.02 -7.49 -3.41
C VAL A 86 -9.59 -7.80 -1.98
N PRO A 87 -10.50 -7.89 -0.99
CA PRO A 87 -10.15 -8.27 0.37
C PRO A 87 -9.38 -9.59 0.41
N HIS A 88 -8.32 -9.65 1.22
CA HIS A 88 -7.47 -10.84 1.34
C HIS A 88 -8.27 -12.12 1.64
N ARG A 89 -9.37 -12.01 2.41
CA ARG A 89 -10.29 -13.13 2.72
C ARG A 89 -10.99 -13.73 1.50
N LEU A 90 -11.11 -12.99 0.41
CA LEU A 90 -11.75 -13.40 -0.85
C LEU A 90 -10.73 -13.60 -1.99
N TYR A 91 -9.44 -13.34 -1.74
CA TYR A 91 -8.40 -13.52 -2.73
C TYR A 91 -8.01 -15.01 -2.80
N ALA A 92 -8.72 -15.75 -3.65
CA ALA A 92 -8.38 -17.13 -3.96
C ALA A 92 -7.22 -17.16 -4.96
N ILE A 93 -6.16 -17.92 -4.62
CA ILE A 93 -5.04 -18.26 -5.50
C ILE A 93 -5.53 -19.23 -6.59
#